data_AF-A0A6J1W5E7-F1
#
_entry.id   AF-A0A6J1W5E7-F1
#
_cell.length_a   1.000
_cell.length_b   1.000
_cell.length_c   1.000
_cell.angle_alpha   90.00
_cell.angle_beta   90.00
_cell.angle_gamma   90.00
#
_symmetry.space_group_name_H-M   'P 1'
#
loop_
_entity.id
_entity.type
_entity.pdbx_description
1 polymer ?
#
loop_
_entity_poly.entity_id
_entity_poly.type
_entity_poly.pdbx_seq_one_letter_code
_entity_poly.pdbx_strand_id
1 'polypeptide(L)'
;MGAGDPYSPGFPSFNHTQFPPVRSSGLPTIPAHPISAAVAAHLLRQLTGPPAPQSWRGLLPEVPYLLGPGEPNFRLQLGVHNVQQSVMINNVFGCIEGKFEPDHYLIVGAQRDSLGPGAARSGVGTAILLELARTFVAMVQN
;
A
#
# COMPACT_ATOMS: atom_id res chain seq x y z
N MET A 1 -7.84 -4.85 -11.37
CA MET A 1 -7.59 -3.80 -10.37
C MET A 1 -8.65 -3.94 -9.30
N GLY A 2 -8.26 -4.30 -8.07
CA GLY A 2 -9.17 -4.35 -6.93
C GLY A 2 -8.95 -3.10 -6.08
N ALA A 3 -10.02 -2.39 -5.74
CA ALA A 3 -10.01 -1.31 -4.76
C ALA A 3 -10.83 -1.76 -3.54
N GLY A 4 -10.36 -1.44 -2.34
CA GLY A 4 -11.01 -1.84 -1.09
C GLY A 4 -10.67 -3.26 -0.65
N ASP A 5 -11.57 -3.84 0.14
CA ASP A 5 -11.43 -5.20 0.68
C ASP A 5 -11.47 -6.23 -0.46
N PRO A 6 -10.44 -7.09 -0.61
CA PRO A 6 -10.37 -8.10 -1.65
C PRO A 6 -11.51 -9.12 -1.61
N TYR A 7 -12.20 -9.28 -0.49
CA TYR A 7 -13.29 -10.26 -0.30
C TYR A 7 -14.69 -9.66 -0.43
N SER A 8 -14.83 -8.34 -0.54
CA SER A 8 -16.11 -7.64 -0.77
C SER A 8 -16.03 -6.63 -1.93
N PRO A 9 -15.68 -7.06 -3.16
CA PRO A 9 -15.57 -6.14 -4.28
C PRO A 9 -16.92 -5.49 -4.61
N GLY A 10 -16.97 -4.15 -4.54
CA GLY A 10 -18.17 -3.38 -4.87
C GLY A 10 -19.21 -3.28 -3.75
N PHE A 11 -18.96 -3.88 -2.58
CA PHE A 11 -19.88 -3.84 -1.44
C PHE A 11 -19.12 -3.53 -0.13
N PRO A 12 -19.77 -2.89 0.85
CA PRO A 12 -19.18 -2.72 2.18
C PRO A 12 -18.85 -4.08 2.81
N SER A 13 -17.71 -4.16 3.51
CA SER A 13 -17.33 -5.35 4.27
C SER A 13 -18.25 -5.52 5.47
N PHE A 14 -19.15 -6.49 5.43
CA PHE A 14 -20.00 -6.86 6.57
C PHE A 14 -19.35 -7.96 7.42
N ASN A 15 -19.83 -8.10 8.66
CA ASN A 15 -19.58 -9.31 9.42
C ASN A 15 -20.10 -10.50 8.59
N HIS A 16 -19.29 -11.54 8.42
CA HIS A 16 -19.42 -12.56 7.35
C HIS A 16 -20.66 -13.48 7.44
N THR A 17 -21.72 -13.02 8.08
CA THR A 17 -23.00 -13.71 8.26
C THR A 17 -23.96 -13.49 7.09
N GLN A 18 -23.81 -12.40 6.34
CA GLN A 18 -24.77 -12.05 5.28
C GLN A 18 -24.33 -12.46 3.87
N PHE A 19 -23.02 -12.48 3.58
CA PHE A 19 -22.48 -12.87 2.28
C PHE A 19 -21.28 -13.82 2.46
N PRO A 20 -21.25 -14.97 1.75
CA PRO A 20 -20.11 -15.86 1.79
C PRO A 20 -18.88 -15.14 1.19
N PRO A 21 -17.66 -15.36 1.72
CA PRO A 21 -16.44 -14.76 1.19
C PRO A 21 -16.29 -15.10 -0.30
N VAL A 22 -16.25 -14.07 -1.14
CA VAL A 22 -16.01 -14.27 -2.58
C VAL A 22 -14.52 -14.54 -2.77
N ARG A 23 -14.17 -15.51 -3.63
CA ARG A 23 -12.76 -15.71 -4.01
C ARG A 23 -12.26 -14.44 -4.69
N SER A 24 -11.29 -13.77 -4.06
CA SER A 24 -10.73 -12.54 -4.62
C SER A 24 -10.05 -12.83 -5.96
N SER A 25 -10.43 -12.09 -6.99
CA SER A 25 -9.74 -12.11 -8.29
C SER A 25 -8.46 -11.26 -8.30
N GLY A 26 -8.17 -10.53 -7.22
CA GLY A 26 -7.05 -9.59 -7.14
C GLY A 26 -5.84 -10.08 -6.33
N LEU A 27 -5.94 -11.22 -5.64
CA LEU A 27 -4.84 -11.73 -4.82
C LEU A 27 -3.81 -12.49 -5.68
N PRO A 28 -2.50 -12.31 -5.42
CA PRO A 28 -1.46 -13.01 -6.16
C PRO A 28 -1.47 -14.51 -5.88
N THR A 29 -1.20 -15.30 -6.91
CA THR A 29 -1.08 -16.77 -6.81
C THR A 29 0.36 -17.25 -6.59
N ILE A 30 1.33 -16.36 -6.76
CA ILE A 30 2.76 -16.63 -6.53
C ILE A 30 3.26 -15.86 -5.29
N PRO A 31 4.20 -16.42 -4.52
CA PRO A 31 4.82 -15.70 -3.41
C PRO A 31 5.56 -14.44 -3.90
N ALA A 32 5.43 -13.36 -3.14
CA ALA A 32 6.16 -12.12 -3.35
C ALA A 32 6.74 -11.63 -2.02
N HIS A 33 7.99 -11.14 -2.06
CA HIS A 33 8.67 -10.65 -0.87
C HIS A 33 9.56 -9.45 -1.22
N PRO A 34 9.40 -8.29 -0.58
CA PRO A 34 10.32 -7.17 -0.76
C PRO A 34 11.66 -7.50 -0.09
N ILE A 35 12.76 -7.10 -0.74
CA ILE A 35 14.12 -7.27 -0.22
C ILE A 35 14.83 -5.93 -0.15
N SER A 36 15.87 -5.83 0.68
CA SER A 36 16.71 -4.64 0.73
C SER A 36 17.59 -4.53 -0.51
N ALA A 37 18.06 -3.32 -0.79
CA ALA A 37 19.02 -3.06 -1.87
C ALA A 37 20.31 -3.89 -1.71
N ALA A 38 20.76 -4.13 -0.46
CA ALA A 38 21.94 -4.94 -0.18
C ALA A 38 21.74 -6.42 -0.56
N VAL A 39 20.58 -6.99 -0.21
CA VAL A 39 20.23 -8.36 -0.63
C VAL A 39 20.10 -8.43 -2.14
N ALA A 40 19.44 -7.44 -2.76
CA ALA A 40 19.33 -7.37 -4.22
C ALA A 40 20.70 -7.33 -4.90
N ALA A 41 21.64 -6.53 -4.40
CA ALA A 41 23.01 -6.47 -4.91
C ALA A 41 23.73 -7.82 -4.81
N HIS A 42 23.55 -8.54 -3.70
CA HIS A 42 24.12 -9.87 -3.53
C HIS A 42 23.54 -10.88 -4.55
N LEU A 43 22.22 -10.88 -4.72
CA LEU A 43 21.53 -11.80 -5.65
C LEU A 43 21.87 -11.49 -7.12
N LEU A 44 21.90 -10.21 -7.50
CA LEU A 44 22.22 -9.80 -8.87
C LEU A 44 23.65 -10.16 -9.28
N ARG A 45 24.60 -10.19 -8.34
CA ARG A 45 25.98 -10.65 -8.61
C ARG A 45 26.08 -12.14 -8.93
N GLN A 46 25.08 -12.94 -8.55
CA GLN A 46 25.02 -14.36 -8.89
C GLN A 46 24.40 -14.61 -10.28
N LEU A 47 23.81 -13.58 -10.90
CA LEU A 47 23.28 -13.68 -12.25
C LEU A 47 24.44 -13.71 -13.25
N THR A 48 24.27 -14.53 -14.28
CA THR A 48 25.18 -14.66 -15.42
C THR A 48 24.46 -14.25 -16.70
N GLY A 49 25.03 -14.57 -17.86
CA GLY A 49 24.37 -14.34 -19.15
C GLY A 49 24.56 -12.92 -19.69
N PRO A 50 23.72 -12.50 -20.66
CA PRO A 50 23.93 -11.26 -21.39
C PRO A 50 23.68 -10.03 -20.50
N PRO A 51 24.38 -8.91 -20.78
CA PRO A 51 24.13 -7.67 -20.08
C PRO A 51 22.71 -7.16 -20.33
N ALA A 52 22.08 -6.65 -19.28
CA ALA A 52 20.78 -6.01 -19.39
C ALA A 52 20.87 -4.72 -20.25
N PRO A 53 19.79 -4.36 -20.98
CA PRO A 53 19.70 -3.09 -21.67
C PRO A 53 20.03 -1.91 -20.76
N GLN A 54 20.62 -0.85 -21.32
CA GLN A 54 21.06 0.30 -20.52
C GLN A 54 19.91 0.94 -19.72
N SER A 55 18.70 0.94 -20.28
CA SER A 55 17.49 1.47 -19.61
C SER A 55 17.03 0.66 -18.39
N TRP A 56 17.52 -0.57 -18.21
CA TRP A 56 17.16 -1.44 -17.08
C TRP A 56 18.17 -1.37 -15.93
N ARG A 57 19.32 -0.71 -16.14
CA ARG A 57 20.36 -0.61 -15.13
C ARG A 57 19.91 0.31 -14.00
N GLY A 58 19.95 -0.21 -12.78
CA GLY A 58 19.70 0.57 -11.57
C GLY A 58 20.97 1.26 -11.04
N LEU A 59 20.89 1.76 -9.81
CA LEU A 59 21.94 2.55 -9.16
C LEU A 59 22.72 1.75 -8.10
N LEU A 60 22.72 0.42 -8.16
CA LEU A 60 23.47 -0.39 -7.20
C LEU A 60 24.97 -0.31 -7.51
N PRO A 61 25.82 0.05 -6.53
CA PRO A 61 27.25 0.19 -6.76
C PRO A 61 27.89 -1.19 -6.97
N GLU A 62 28.78 -1.28 -7.96
CA GLU A 62 29.60 -2.48 -8.22
C GLU A 62 28.77 -3.76 -8.38
N VAL A 63 27.63 -3.66 -9.07
CA VAL A 63 26.77 -4.80 -9.43
C VAL A 63 26.62 -4.86 -10.95
N PRO A 64 27.04 -5.95 -11.62
CA PRO A 64 26.73 -6.15 -13.02
C PRO A 64 25.24 -6.48 -13.16
N TYR A 65 24.53 -5.70 -13.98
CA TYR A 65 23.13 -5.97 -14.31
C TYR A 65 23.08 -6.97 -15.48
N LEU A 66 23.03 -8.25 -15.15
CA LEU A 66 22.92 -9.35 -16.11
C LEU A 66 21.50 -9.94 -16.09
N LEU A 67 21.05 -10.48 -17.22
CA LEU A 67 19.68 -11.00 -17.38
C LEU A 67 19.48 -12.40 -16.81
N GLY A 68 20.56 -13.07 -16.39
CA GLY A 68 20.52 -14.45 -15.95
C GLY A 68 20.67 -15.45 -17.11
N PRO A 69 20.58 -16.76 -16.82
CA PRO A 69 20.24 -17.36 -15.52
C PRO A 69 21.32 -17.18 -14.44
N GLY A 70 21.04 -17.60 -13.21
CA GLY A 70 22.07 -17.71 -12.17
C GLY A 70 23.14 -18.76 -12.53
N GLU A 71 24.23 -18.80 -11.77
CA GLU A 71 25.22 -19.87 -11.92
C GLU A 71 24.56 -21.26 -11.86
N PRO A 72 25.03 -22.27 -12.61
CA PRO A 72 24.37 -23.58 -12.70
C PRO A 72 24.08 -24.28 -11.36
N ASN A 73 24.91 -24.02 -10.35
CA ASN A 73 24.78 -24.60 -9.02
C ASN A 73 24.05 -23.68 -8.01
N PHE A 74 23.71 -22.45 -8.42
CA PHE A 74 23.04 -21.50 -7.56
C PHE A 74 21.52 -21.69 -7.62
N ARG A 75 20.91 -21.95 -6.46
CA ARG A 75 19.46 -22.04 -6.30
C ARG A 75 19.00 -21.12 -5.19
N LEU A 76 17.97 -20.32 -5.48
CA LEU A 76 17.31 -19.47 -4.51
C LEU A 76 16.03 -20.16 -4.03
N GLN A 77 15.86 -20.28 -2.72
CA GLN A 77 14.62 -20.73 -2.10
C GLN A 77 13.93 -19.55 -1.43
N LEU A 78 12.68 -19.28 -1.83
CA LEU A 78 11.84 -18.25 -1.22
C LEU A 78 10.76 -18.91 -0.36
N GLY A 79 10.83 -18.71 0.95
CA GLY A 79 9.79 -19.13 1.89
C GLY A 79 9.00 -17.93 2.40
N VAL A 80 7.68 -17.90 2.15
CA VAL A 80 6.79 -16.83 2.61
C VAL A 80 5.68 -17.44 3.46
N HIS A 81 5.52 -16.95 4.68
CA HIS A 81 4.60 -17.49 5.69
C HIS A 81 3.59 -16.43 6.17
N ASN A 82 3.16 -15.56 5.27
CA ASN A 82 2.17 -14.54 5.58
C ASN A 82 0.80 -15.19 5.84
N VAL A 83 0.08 -14.69 6.83
CA VAL A 83 -1.28 -15.14 7.16
C VAL A 83 -2.26 -14.02 6.87
N GLN A 84 -3.39 -14.37 6.25
CA GLN A 84 -4.46 -13.42 5.99
C GLN A 84 -5.34 -13.32 7.23
N GLN A 85 -5.58 -12.09 7.69
CA GLN A 85 -6.38 -11.84 8.88
C GLN A 85 -7.39 -10.73 8.60
N SER A 86 -8.64 -10.97 8.98
CA SER A 86 -9.68 -9.95 9.00
C SER A 86 -9.49 -9.07 10.23
N VAL A 87 -9.43 -7.76 10.02
CA VAL A 87 -9.21 -6.76 11.07
C VAL A 87 -10.23 -5.63 10.94
N MET A 88 -10.64 -5.07 12.08
CA MET A 88 -11.54 -3.93 12.10
C MET A 88 -10.78 -2.66 11.68
N ILE A 89 -11.28 -1.99 10.64
CA ILE A 89 -10.78 -0.70 10.18
C ILE A 89 -11.73 0.41 10.63
N ASN A 90 -11.19 1.43 11.30
CA ASN A 90 -11.97 2.54 11.84
C ASN A 90 -11.72 3.83 11.07
N ASN A 91 -12.75 4.33 10.39
CA ASN A 91 -12.78 5.66 9.79
C ASN A 91 -13.43 6.65 10.76
N VAL A 92 -12.88 7.85 10.85
CA VAL A 92 -13.39 8.92 11.72
C VAL A 92 -13.93 10.03 10.84
N PHE A 93 -15.17 10.44 11.09
CA PHE A 93 -15.85 11.49 10.34
C PHE A 93 -16.24 12.64 11.28
N GLY A 94 -16.09 13.85 10.79
CA GLY A 94 -16.63 15.07 11.38
C GLY A 94 -17.33 15.87 10.29
N CYS A 95 -18.36 16.62 10.66
CA CYS A 95 -19.16 17.42 9.72
C CYS A 95 -19.34 18.83 10.26
N ILE A 96 -19.24 19.81 9.36
CA ILE A 96 -19.68 21.20 9.59
C ILE A 96 -20.89 21.38 8.68
N GLU A 97 -22.06 21.58 9.27
CA GLU A 97 -23.32 21.66 8.51
C GLU A 97 -23.38 22.97 7.69
N GLY A 98 -23.73 22.84 6.41
CA GLY A 98 -23.88 23.98 5.52
C GLY A 98 -25.11 24.80 5.87
N LYS A 99 -24.99 26.14 5.80
CA LYS A 99 -26.10 27.05 6.16
C LYS A 99 -27.26 27.04 5.16
N PHE A 100 -26.97 26.87 3.87
CA PHE A 100 -27.96 26.98 2.78
C PHE A 100 -28.25 25.62 2.13
N GLU A 101 -27.22 24.81 1.90
CA GLU A 101 -27.30 23.52 1.21
C GLU A 101 -26.70 22.41 2.11
N PRO A 102 -27.37 22.04 3.23
CA PRO A 102 -26.85 21.06 4.18
C PRO A 102 -26.74 19.63 3.62
N ASP A 103 -27.41 19.34 2.51
CA ASP A 103 -27.41 18.07 1.78
C ASP A 103 -26.31 17.96 0.70
N HIS A 104 -25.55 19.03 0.48
CA HIS A 104 -24.45 19.07 -0.48
C HIS A 104 -23.10 18.91 0.23
N TYR A 105 -22.36 17.86 -0.12
CA TYR A 105 -21.17 17.46 0.62
C TYR A 105 -19.86 17.86 -0.08
N LEU A 106 -18.98 18.52 0.67
CA LEU A 106 -17.56 18.64 0.35
C LEU A 106 -16.77 17.71 1.26
N ILE A 107 -16.25 16.62 0.69
CA ILE A 107 -15.52 15.60 1.47
C ILE A 107 -14.02 15.89 1.38
N VAL A 108 -13.41 16.17 2.53
CA VAL A 108 -11.96 16.28 2.69
C VAL A 108 -11.49 15.14 3.58
N GLY A 109 -10.60 14.29 3.07
CA GLY A 109 -10.11 13.12 3.79
C GLY A 109 -8.59 12.99 3.73
N ALA A 110 -8.02 12.31 4.73
CA ALA A 110 -6.61 11.96 4.79
C ALA A 110 -6.43 10.54 5.32
N GLN A 111 -5.47 9.80 4.76
CA GLN A 111 -5.11 8.47 5.26
C GLN A 111 -4.44 8.60 6.63
N ARG A 112 -4.85 7.77 7.59
CA ARG A 112 -4.30 7.74 8.98
C ARG A 112 -3.35 6.56 9.24
N ASP A 113 -3.56 5.44 8.58
CA ASP A 113 -2.73 4.25 8.74
C ASP A 113 -1.42 4.34 7.93
N SER A 114 -0.41 3.61 8.37
CA SER A 114 0.83 3.46 7.61
C SER A 114 1.60 2.20 8.03
N LEU A 115 2.50 1.71 7.18
CA LEU A 115 3.32 0.52 7.46
C LEU A 115 4.41 0.73 8.53
N GLY A 116 4.78 1.98 8.82
CA GLY A 116 5.86 2.33 9.75
C GLY A 116 5.49 3.57 10.57
N PRO A 117 6.45 4.43 10.93
CA PRO A 117 6.14 5.68 11.65
C PRO A 117 5.23 6.65 10.87
N GLY A 118 5.15 6.51 9.55
CA GLY A 118 4.11 7.16 8.75
C GLY A 118 4.25 8.67 8.55
N ALA A 119 5.32 9.30 9.03
CA ALA A 119 5.47 10.76 9.03
C ALA A 119 5.08 11.42 7.69
N ALA A 120 5.69 10.96 6.58
CA ALA A 120 5.37 11.49 5.25
C ALA A 120 4.12 10.85 4.61
N ARG A 121 3.93 9.53 4.77
CA ARG A 121 2.85 8.79 4.08
C ARG A 121 1.46 9.17 4.58
N SER A 122 1.31 9.38 5.88
CA SER A 122 0.00 9.61 6.53
C SER A 122 0.03 10.80 7.50
N GLY A 123 1.16 11.04 8.18
CA GLY A 123 1.30 12.10 9.17
C GLY A 123 1.03 13.49 8.62
N VAL A 124 1.67 13.86 7.50
CA VAL A 124 1.48 15.16 6.85
C VAL A 124 0.02 15.40 6.48
N GLY A 125 -0.62 14.45 5.79
CA GLY A 125 -2.02 14.58 5.39
C GLY A 125 -2.96 14.72 6.58
N THR A 126 -2.73 13.91 7.63
CA THR A 126 -3.52 13.97 8.86
C THR A 126 -3.35 15.30 9.60
N ALA A 127 -2.10 15.79 9.71
CA ALA A 127 -1.82 17.07 10.36
C ALA A 127 -2.50 18.24 9.65
N ILE A 128 -2.42 18.28 8.30
CA ILE A 128 -3.10 19.29 7.50
C ILE A 128 -4.61 19.21 7.70
N LEU A 129 -5.20 18.01 7.65
CA LEU A 129 -6.64 17.82 7.85
C LEU A 129 -7.10 18.33 9.22
N LEU A 130 -6.35 18.05 10.28
CA LEU A 130 -6.67 18.49 11.65
C LEU A 130 -6.58 20.02 11.79
N GLU A 131 -5.54 20.64 11.24
CA GLU A 131 -5.40 22.11 11.28
C GLU A 131 -6.46 22.82 10.43
N LEU A 132 -6.80 22.24 9.28
CA LEU A 132 -7.88 22.72 8.43
C LEU A 132 -9.22 22.67 9.19
N ALA A 133 -9.54 21.53 9.80
CA ALA A 133 -10.76 21.35 10.58
C ALA A 133 -10.82 22.34 11.76
N ARG A 134 -9.72 22.49 12.50
CA ARG A 134 -9.60 23.46 13.61
C ARG A 134 -9.87 24.89 13.15
N THR A 135 -9.32 25.27 11.99
CA THR A 135 -9.48 26.62 11.44
C THR A 135 -10.92 26.89 11.00
N PHE A 136 -11.56 25.96 10.29
CA PHE A 136 -12.95 26.12 9.88
C PHE A 136 -13.91 26.19 11.06
N VAL A 137 -13.73 25.33 12.08
CA VAL A 137 -14.57 25.40 13.29
C VAL A 137 -14.43 26.76 13.99
N ALA A 138 -13.20 27.30 14.09
CA ALA A 138 -12.98 28.62 14.67
C ALA A 138 -13.64 29.76 13.84
N MET A 139 -13.68 29.62 12.51
CA MET A 139 -14.37 30.59 11.64
C MET A 139 -15.90 30.55 11.79
N VAL A 140 -16.47 29.39 12.10
CA VAL A 140 -17.92 29.22 12.30
C VAL A 140 -18.38 29.70 13.68
N GLN A 141 -17.49 29.64 14.69
CA GLN A 141 -17.80 30.07 16.06
C GLN A 141 -17.71 31.60 16.29
N ASN A 142 -17.06 32.33 15.39
CA ASN A 142 -17.00 33.80 15.40
C ASN A 142 -18.17 34.41 14.61
#